data_AF-A0A7X8P7Y0-F1
#
_entry.id   AF-A0A7X8P7Y0-F1
#
_cell.length_a   1.000
_cell.length_b   1.000
_cell.length_c   1.000
_cell.angle_alpha   90.00
_cell.angle_beta   90.00
_cell.angle_gamma   90.00
#
_symmetry.space_group_name_H-M   'P 1'
#
loop_
_entity.id
_entity.type
_entity.pdbx_description
1 polymer ?
#
loop_
_entity_poly.entity_id
_entity_poly.type
_entity_poly.pdbx_seq_one_letter_code
_entity_poly.pdbx_strand_id
1 'polypeptide(L)'
;MATMNISLPDPMKQWVEAQAETGRYSNVSDYVRNLIRREQERGDKIARMQRLVDEARPSGISDLTMRDIRALALKQAGMNA
;
A
#
# COMPACT_ATOMS: atom_id res chain seq x y z
N MET A 1 0.85 -25.66 6.70
CA MET A 1 1.14 -24.68 5.64
C MET A 1 1.07 -25.39 4.29
N ALA A 2 0.52 -24.74 3.26
CA ALA A 2 0.65 -25.24 1.90
C ALA A 2 2.08 -24.98 1.40
N THR A 3 2.66 -25.92 0.67
CA THR A 3 3.99 -25.80 0.06
C THR A 3 3.85 -25.34 -1.39
N MET A 4 4.67 -24.37 -1.79
CA MET A 4 4.72 -23.87 -3.17
C MET A 4 6.18 -23.91 -3.65
N ASN A 5 6.43 -24.63 -4.74
CA ASN A 5 7.76 -24.72 -5.34
C ASN A 5 7.90 -23.64 -6.42
N ILE A 6 9.03 -22.94 -6.41
CA ILE A 6 9.34 -21.87 -7.36
C ILE A 6 10.75 -22.12 -7.89
N SER A 7 10.90 -22.17 -9.22
CA SER A 7 12.21 -22.21 -9.87
C SER A 7 12.70 -20.79 -10.14
N LEU A 8 13.92 -20.50 -9.74
CA LEU A 8 14.57 -19.21 -9.95
C LEU A 8 15.91 -19.42 -10.66
N PRO A 9 16.32 -18.51 -11.56
CA PRO A 9 17.70 -18.47 -12.05
C PRO A 9 18.69 -18.30 -10.90
N ASP A 10 19.90 -18.84 -11.04
CA ASP A 10 20.93 -18.82 -10.00
C ASP A 10 21.19 -17.41 -9.40
N PRO A 11 21.29 -16.32 -10.19
CA PRO A 11 21.48 -15.00 -9.62
C PRO A 11 20.32 -14.54 -8.71
N MET A 12 19.08 -14.90 -9.07
CA MET A 12 17.91 -14.55 -8.27
C MET A 12 17.86 -15.37 -6.99
N LYS A 13 18.21 -16.66 -7.06
CA LYS A 13 18.29 -17.54 -5.89
C LYS A 13 19.31 -16.98 -4.87
N GLN A 14 20.53 -16.70 -5.31
CA GLN A 14 21.60 -16.15 -4.46
C GLN A 14 21.17 -14.83 -3.80
N TRP A 15 20.53 -13.96 -4.58
CA TRP A 15 20.05 -12.68 -4.05
C TRP A 15 18.98 -12.87 -2.96
N VAL A 16 18.04 -13.80 -3.15
CA VAL A 16 16.99 -14.12 -2.17
C VAL A 16 17.56 -14.78 -0.92
N GLU A 17 18.53 -15.69 -1.06
CA GLU A 17 19.25 -16.30 0.06
C GLU A 17 19.97 -15.25 0.91
N ALA A 18 20.65 -14.30 0.27
CA ALA A 18 21.31 -13.18 0.97
C ALA A 18 20.32 -12.31 1.77
N GLN A 19 19.05 -12.20 1.35
CA GLN A 19 18.04 -11.48 2.15
C GLN A 19 17.75 -12.18 3.48
N ALA A 20 17.76 -13.52 3.50
CA ALA A 20 17.55 -14.30 4.72
C ALA A 20 18.75 -14.19 5.69
N GLU A 21 19.97 -14.02 5.17
CA GLU A 21 21.19 -13.88 5.97
C GLU A 21 21.29 -12.55 6.74
N THR A 22 20.48 -11.55 6.39
CA THR A 22 20.46 -10.25 7.08
C THR A 22 19.94 -10.29 8.52
N GLY A 23 19.49 -11.46 9.00
CA GLY A 23 18.88 -11.65 10.33
C GLY A 23 17.45 -11.10 10.44
N ARG A 24 16.92 -10.46 9.39
CA ARG A 24 15.54 -9.97 9.34
C ARG A 24 14.51 -11.06 9.06
N TYR A 25 14.93 -12.17 8.44
CA TYR A 25 14.05 -13.28 8.07
C TYR A 25 14.72 -14.60 8.49
N SER A 26 13.95 -15.56 9.00
CA SER A 26 14.50 -16.83 9.49
C SER A 26 14.87 -17.79 8.35
N ASN A 27 14.29 -17.61 7.16
CA ASN A 27 14.59 -18.37 5.94
C ASN A 27 14.04 -17.65 4.69
N VAL A 28 14.36 -18.21 3.53
CA VAL A 28 13.86 -17.74 2.22
C VAL A 28 12.34 -17.72 2.14
N SER A 29 11.64 -18.72 2.66
CA SER A 29 10.17 -18.75 2.62
C SER A 29 9.55 -17.61 3.41
N ASP A 30 10.14 -17.20 4.54
CA ASP A 30 9.68 -16.05 5.32
C ASP A 30 9.86 -14.73 4.56
N TYR A 31 11.00 -14.58 3.87
CA TYR A 31 11.23 -13.45 2.98
C TYR A 31 10.17 -13.40 1.86
N VAL A 32 9.92 -14.53 1.18
CA VAL A 32 8.93 -14.59 0.10
C VAL A 32 7.51 -14.31 0.60
N ARG A 33 7.11 -14.83 1.77
CA ARG A 33 5.82 -14.49 2.39
C ARG A 33 5.71 -13.00 2.71
N ASN A 34 6.80 -12.38 3.16
CA ASN A 34 6.82 -10.94 3.40
C ASN A 34 6.66 -10.14 2.09
N LEU A 35 7.34 -10.55 1.02
CA LEU A 35 7.23 -9.94 -0.30
C LEU A 35 5.79 -10.02 -0.83
N ILE A 36 5.15 -11.19 -0.72
CA ILE A 36 3.75 -11.38 -1.13
C ILE A 36 2.83 -10.44 -0.34
N ARG A 37 3.01 -10.33 0.98
CA ARG A 37 2.20 -9.43 1.81
C ARG A 37 2.36 -7.97 1.39
N ARG A 38 3.60 -7.51 1.13
CA ARG A 38 3.86 -6.15 0.65
C ARG A 38 3.18 -5.89 -0.69
N GLU A 39 3.20 -6.88 -1.59
CA GLU A 39 2.54 -6.73 -2.89
C GLU A 39 1.02 -6.68 -2.76
N GLN A 40 0.43 -7.50 -1.89
CA GLN A 40 -1.01 -7.42 -1.56
C GLN A 40 -1.37 -6.04 -0.99
N GLU A 41 -0.62 -5.57 0.01
CA GLU A 41 -0.84 -4.24 0.60
C GLU A 41 -0.69 -3.12 -0.43
N ARG A 42 0.26 -3.24 -1.37
CA ARG A 42 0.44 -2.27 -2.46
C ARG A 42 -0.76 -2.29 -3.40
N GLY A 43 -1.21 -3.48 -3.81
CA GLY A 43 -2.40 -3.67 -4.62
C GLY A 43 -3.64 -3.05 -3.98
N ASP A 44 -3.86 -3.32 -2.69
CA ASP A 44 -5.00 -2.79 -1.93
C ASP A 44 -4.97 -1.26 -1.83
N LYS A 45 -3.79 -0.67 -1.58
CA LYS A 45 -3.63 0.79 -1.55
C LYS A 45 -3.96 1.43 -2.90
N ILE A 46 -3.48 0.84 -3.99
CA ILE A 46 -3.76 1.33 -5.36
C ILE A 46 -5.26 1.20 -5.66
N ALA A 47 -5.84 0.02 -5.40
CA ALA A 47 -7.26 -0.22 -5.64
C ALA A 47 -8.17 0.71 -4.81
N ARG A 48 -7.78 1.01 -3.57
CA ARG A 48 -8.50 1.98 -2.73
C ARG A 48 -8.40 3.39 -3.29
N MET A 49 -7.21 3.82 -3.72
CA MET A 49 -7.03 5.14 -4.31
C MET A 49 -7.82 5.29 -5.61
N GLN A 50 -7.77 4.26 -6.48
CA GLN A 50 -8.51 4.26 -7.74
C GLN A 50 -10.01 4.41 -7.50
N ARG A 51 -10.58 3.68 -6.53
CA ARG A 51 -11.99 3.81 -6.15
C ARG A 51 -12.35 5.24 -5.73
N LEU A 52 -11.53 5.90 -4.91
CA LEU A 52 -11.77 7.28 -4.48
C LEU A 52 -11.72 8.26 -5.67
N VAL A 53 -10.79 8.03 -6.61
CA VAL A 53 -10.70 8.86 -7.84
C VAL A 53 -11.90 8.63 -8.75
N ASP A 54 -12.35 7.39 -8.90
CA ASP A 54 -13.51 7.04 -9.72
C ASP A 54 -14.80 7.64 -9.14
N GLU A 55 -14.93 7.71 -7.81
CA GLU A 55 -16.04 8.39 -7.12
C GLU A 55 -15.96 9.92 -7.26
N ALA A 56 -14.77 10.50 -7.17
CA ALA A 56 -14.56 11.95 -7.26
C ALA A 56 -14.69 12.50 -8.70
N ARG A 57 -14.38 11.70 -9.72
CA ARG A 57 -14.45 12.14 -11.12
C ARG A 57 -15.86 12.63 -11.53
N PRO A 58 -16.96 11.91 -11.26
CA PRO A 58 -18.30 12.40 -11.57
C PRO A 58 -18.80 13.51 -10.64
N SER A 59 -18.18 13.73 -9.45
CA SER A 59 -18.60 14.81 -8.54
C SER A 59 -18.25 16.21 -9.05
N GLY A 60 -17.45 16.32 -10.11
CA GLY A 60 -17.04 17.59 -10.70
C GLY A 60 -15.98 18.33 -9.89
N ILE A 61 -15.66 19.54 -10.34
CA ILE A 61 -14.66 20.41 -9.69
C ILE A 61 -15.37 21.23 -8.61
N SER A 62 -14.77 21.31 -7.43
CA SER A 62 -15.27 22.16 -6.35
C SER A 62 -14.84 23.61 -6.56
N ASP A 63 -15.77 24.54 -6.37
CA ASP A 63 -15.49 25.98 -6.33
C ASP A 63 -14.98 26.46 -4.96
N LEU A 64 -14.88 25.56 -3.97
CA LEU A 64 -14.46 25.92 -2.62
C LEU A 64 -12.97 26.29 -2.61
N THR A 65 -12.68 27.45 -2.01
CA THR A 65 -11.30 27.82 -1.75
C THR A 65 -10.76 27.06 -0.53
N MET A 66 -9.43 27.04 -0.37
CA MET A 66 -8.81 26.46 0.84
C MET A 66 -9.32 27.10 2.15
N ARG A 67 -9.68 28.39 2.11
CA ARG A 67 -10.27 29.09 3.26
C ARG A 67 -11.66 28.52 3.58
N ASP A 68 -12.48 28.28 2.57
CA ASP A 68 -13.83 27.73 2.74
C ASP A 68 -13.77 26.29 3.24
N ILE A 69 -12.85 25.47 2.69
CA ILE A 69 -12.59 24.10 3.15
C ILE A 69 -12.17 24.10 4.62
N ARG A 70 -11.27 25.01 5.03
CA ARG A 70 -10.83 25.12 6.43
C ARG A 70 -11.98 25.51 7.36
N ALA A 71 -12.81 26.48 6.96
CA ALA A 71 -13.96 26.90 7.75
C ALA A 71 -14.98 25.76 7.91
N LEU A 72 -15.24 24.99 6.84
CA LEU A 72 -16.08 23.80 6.89
C LEU A 72 -15.53 22.73 7.83
N ALA A 73 -14.22 22.45 7.76
CA ALA A 73 -13.57 21.46 8.62
C ALA A 73 -13.62 21.85 10.11
N LEU A 74 -13.38 23.12 10.45
CA LEU A 74 -13.50 23.62 11.82
C LEU A 74 -14.92 23.49 12.36
N LYS A 75 -15.91 23.88 11.54
CA LYS A 75 -17.33 23.72 11.88
C LYS A 75 -17.70 22.25 12.12
N GLN A 76 -17.22 21.32 11.28
CA GLN A 76 -17.44 19.88 11.47
C GLN A 76 -16.76 19.33 12.73
N ALA A 77 -15.58 19.86 13.08
CA ALA A 77 -14.85 19.49 14.29
C ALA A 77 -15.44 20.12 15.57
N GLY A 78 -16.51 20.92 15.48
CA GLY A 78 -17.12 21.60 16.63
C GLY A 78 -16.26 22.75 17.18
N MET A 79 -15.28 23.22 16.40
CA MET A 79 -14.47 24.38 16.74
C MET A 79 -15.09 25.61 16.08
N ASN A 80 -15.43 26.63 16.87
CA ASN A 80 -15.95 27.88 16.32
C ASN A 80 -14.92 28.49 15.37
N ALA A 81 -15.38 28.82 14.15
CA ALA A 81 -14.58 29.35 13.04
C ALA A 81 -13.96 30.72 13.37
#